data_AF-A0AAN7C3N8-F1
#
_entry.id   AF-A0AAN7C3N8-F1
#
_cell.length_a   1.000
_cell.length_b   1.000
_cell.length_c   1.000
_cell.angle_alpha   90.00
_cell.angle_beta   90.00
_cell.angle_gamma   90.00
#
_symmetry.space_group_name_H-M   'P 1'
#
loop_
_entity.id
_entity.type
_entity.pdbx_description
1 polymer ?
#
loop_
_entity_poly.entity_id
_entity_poly.type
_entity_poly.pdbx_seq_one_letter_code
_entity_poly.pdbx_strand_id
1 'polypeptide(L)'
;MTITRSAAKKNQEQASAPPAESARSGAKHKTGEGAESPSPKRRKADKMKQTKIEDTVAGQEDAQKTEEKRSESKKEHKDETSAVEPQGRGESETPPSSILEKGIIYFFFRGRVNVDEPSEVNEIARSYIILRPIEKDAKLGSGAIGDAGNSRVCAIPKKTLPQSGRDRWTGFVEKAGASFQQLKDEFLASSDYQTKTAGERHTPAATPAGEGVYAITSTGRESHLAYILTLPEKLGELQREIGLKEKGSFIITTKNPEHPGPANARLPKAPEYPKEFFEEFRSLRWVPTQPKHLDYVNTQFLLVGESSGVEKALAQQTEDEKEGKAEPAEEMEKLEEEDMQRMKDLREDDSERIFADLQVDAGNYPKLKTTF
;
A
#
# COMPACT_ATOMS: atom_id res chain seq x y z
N MET A 1 60.58 -42.90 18.82
CA MET A 1 62.02 -42.71 19.09
C MET A 1 62.31 -41.24 19.30
N THR A 2 63.42 -40.93 19.99
CA THR A 2 64.20 -39.69 19.93
C THR A 2 63.52 -38.34 20.25
N ILE A 3 63.90 -37.84 21.42
CA ILE A 3 63.79 -36.47 21.96
C ILE A 3 64.49 -35.42 21.08
N THR A 4 63.93 -34.21 20.99
CA THR A 4 64.72 -32.95 21.00
C THR A 4 63.92 -31.78 21.61
N ARG A 5 64.63 -30.73 22.07
CA ARG A 5 64.10 -29.57 22.80
C ARG A 5 64.64 -28.25 22.22
N SER A 6 63.84 -27.17 22.25
CA SER A 6 64.19 -25.80 22.69
C SER A 6 62.92 -24.92 22.63
N ALA A 7 62.55 -24.01 23.55
CA ALA A 7 63.26 -23.10 24.48
C ALA A 7 63.64 -21.72 23.87
N ALA A 8 63.37 -20.55 24.47
CA ALA A 8 62.57 -20.21 25.68
C ALA A 8 62.32 -18.68 25.86
N LYS A 9 61.41 -18.30 26.81
CA LYS A 9 61.18 -16.96 27.46
C LYS A 9 60.62 -15.84 26.56
N LYS A 10 59.88 -14.80 27.02
CA LYS A 10 59.28 -14.31 28.32
C LYS A 10 57.96 -13.54 27.94
N ASN A 11 57.07 -12.94 28.74
CA ASN A 11 56.78 -12.61 30.17
C ASN A 11 55.20 -12.59 30.29
N GLN A 12 54.49 -12.97 31.36
CA GLN A 12 54.12 -12.22 32.59
C GLN A 12 53.78 -10.72 32.39
N GLU A 13 52.75 -10.13 33.02
CA GLU A 13 51.83 -10.52 34.13
C GLU A 13 50.36 -10.68 33.63
N GLN A 14 49.43 -11.48 34.19
CA GLN A 14 48.84 -11.58 35.55
C GLN A 14 48.00 -10.35 35.99
N ALA A 15 46.80 -10.45 36.59
CA ALA A 15 45.90 -11.60 36.86
C ALA A 15 44.42 -11.12 37.10
N SER A 16 43.49 -12.03 37.44
CA SER A 16 42.03 -11.81 37.52
C SER A 16 41.46 -11.33 38.87
N ALA A 17 40.20 -10.84 38.87
CA ALA A 17 39.42 -10.37 40.03
C ALA A 17 39.03 -11.48 41.06
N PRO A 18 38.55 -11.13 42.27
CA PRO A 18 37.09 -11.24 42.56
C PRO A 18 36.51 -10.07 43.45
N PRO A 19 35.62 -10.22 44.47
CA PRO A 19 34.20 -9.81 44.37
C PRO A 19 33.69 -8.81 45.45
N ALA A 20 32.35 -8.63 45.53
CA ALA A 20 31.60 -7.55 46.20
C ALA A 20 31.41 -7.66 47.73
N GLU A 21 31.06 -6.54 48.41
CA GLU A 21 29.81 -6.41 49.23
C GLU A 21 29.47 -4.97 49.76
N SER A 22 28.16 -4.66 49.83
CA SER A 22 27.45 -3.81 50.83
C SER A 22 27.57 -2.26 50.88
N ALA A 23 26.46 -1.63 51.36
CA ALA A 23 26.34 -0.32 52.05
C ALA A 23 26.67 1.01 51.29
N ARG A 24 26.06 2.19 51.58
CA ARG A 24 24.89 2.57 52.43
C ARG A 24 24.27 3.91 51.95
N SER A 25 23.10 4.29 52.49
CA SER A 25 22.29 5.45 52.11
C SER A 25 22.45 6.72 52.98
N GLY A 26 22.31 7.91 52.38
CA GLY A 26 22.04 9.19 53.07
C GLY A 26 22.11 10.39 52.09
N ALA A 27 21.46 11.55 52.29
CA ALA A 27 20.41 11.94 53.24
C ALA A 27 19.54 13.02 52.57
N LYS A 28 18.20 12.88 52.52
CA LYS A 28 17.23 13.53 53.43
C LYS A 28 17.47 15.02 53.72
N HIS A 29 16.45 15.82 53.41
CA HIS A 29 15.86 16.69 54.43
C HIS A 29 14.35 16.39 54.56
N LYS A 30 13.89 16.22 55.80
CA LYS A 30 12.48 16.37 56.23
C LYS A 30 12.33 17.82 56.79
N THR A 31 11.19 18.35 57.25
CA THR A 31 9.89 17.81 57.75
C THR A 31 8.83 18.94 57.64
N GLY A 32 7.53 18.76 57.88
CA GLY A 32 6.85 17.63 58.54
C GLY A 32 5.32 17.64 58.45
N GLU A 33 4.70 16.90 59.37
CA GLU A 33 3.28 16.48 59.31
C GLU A 33 2.22 17.49 59.79
N GLY A 34 0.96 17.25 59.41
CA GLY A 34 -0.22 17.72 60.14
C GLY A 34 -1.51 17.75 59.31
N ALA A 35 -2.48 16.86 59.64
CA ALA A 35 -3.95 16.94 59.48
C ALA A 35 -4.59 17.54 58.19
N GLU A 36 -5.75 17.11 57.69
CA GLU A 36 -6.70 16.03 58.03
C GLU A 36 -7.59 15.78 56.79
N SER A 37 -8.32 14.67 56.74
CA SER A 37 -9.47 14.55 55.81
C SER A 37 -10.71 15.14 56.46
N PRO A 38 -11.57 15.88 55.72
CA PRO A 38 -12.80 15.21 55.34
C PRO A 38 -13.45 15.64 54.01
N SER A 39 -14.33 14.75 53.55
CA SER A 39 -15.57 15.04 52.80
C SER A 39 -16.70 14.25 53.48
N PRO A 40 -18.01 14.44 53.19
CA PRO A 40 -18.72 15.52 52.47
C PRO A 40 -19.94 16.09 53.28
N LYS A 41 -20.72 17.06 52.73
CA LYS A 41 -22.22 17.05 52.76
C LYS A 41 -22.97 18.28 52.14
N ARG A 42 -23.90 17.97 51.22
CA ARG A 42 -25.30 18.46 51.06
C ARG A 42 -25.69 19.95 50.79
N ARG A 43 -26.26 20.13 49.57
CA ARG A 43 -27.63 20.63 49.22
C ARG A 43 -28.13 22.03 49.66
N LYS A 44 -28.45 22.87 48.64
CA LYS A 44 -29.80 23.33 48.17
C LYS A 44 -29.59 24.02 46.79
N ALA A 45 -30.41 23.96 45.74
CA ALA A 45 -31.85 23.75 45.48
C ALA A 45 -32.67 25.06 45.32
N ASP A 46 -33.59 25.08 44.34
CA ASP A 46 -34.42 26.20 43.81
C ASP A 46 -33.67 27.35 43.10
N LYS A 47 -34.14 27.99 42.01
CA LYS A 47 -35.34 27.84 41.13
C LYS A 47 -34.89 28.11 39.67
N MET A 48 -35.23 27.28 38.68
CA MET A 48 -36.51 27.21 37.95
C MET A 48 -36.87 28.49 37.14
N LYS A 49 -36.60 28.46 35.83
CA LYS A 49 -37.45 29.10 34.82
C LYS A 49 -37.30 28.42 33.45
N GLN A 50 -38.29 27.63 33.05
CA GLN A 50 -38.46 27.22 31.65
C GLN A 50 -39.06 28.38 30.87
N THR A 51 -38.75 28.47 29.58
CA THR A 51 -39.69 29.00 28.59
C THR A 51 -39.70 28.04 27.42
N LYS A 52 -40.86 27.43 27.13
CA LYS A 52 -41.09 26.55 25.99
C LYS A 52 -41.88 27.35 24.96
N ILE A 53 -41.51 27.27 23.69
CA ILE A 53 -42.37 27.67 22.57
C ILE A 53 -42.30 26.54 21.57
N GLU A 54 -43.46 25.95 21.28
CA GLU A 54 -43.71 24.99 20.21
C GLU A 54 -44.76 25.59 19.28
N ASP A 55 -44.79 25.07 18.06
CA ASP A 55 -45.91 25.04 17.11
C ASP A 55 -46.69 26.32 16.78
N THR A 56 -46.75 26.60 15.48
CA THR A 56 -48.04 26.52 14.76
C THR A 56 -47.78 26.04 13.33
N VAL A 57 -48.63 25.13 12.84
CA VAL A 57 -48.64 24.61 11.47
C VAL A 57 -50.01 24.93 10.84
N ALA A 58 -50.08 24.91 9.51
CA ALA A 58 -51.20 25.20 8.61
C ALA A 58 -51.28 26.67 8.10
N GLY A 59 -51.58 26.91 6.82
CA GLY A 59 -51.90 25.92 5.76
C GLY A 59 -51.84 26.48 4.34
N GLN A 60 -52.35 25.66 3.41
CA GLN A 60 -52.45 25.90 1.96
C GLN A 60 -53.44 27.08 1.65
N GLU A 61 -53.60 27.61 0.43
CA GLU A 61 -53.33 27.02 -0.90
C GLU A 61 -53.22 28.05 -2.06
N ASP A 62 -52.67 27.56 -3.19
CA ASP A 62 -53.12 27.79 -4.59
C ASP A 62 -52.48 28.84 -5.54
N ALA A 63 -52.56 28.48 -6.83
CA ALA A 63 -52.65 29.29 -8.06
C ALA A 63 -51.39 29.82 -8.81
N GLN A 64 -50.75 28.88 -9.52
CA GLN A 64 -50.43 28.92 -10.97
C GLN A 64 -49.16 29.59 -11.55
N LYS A 65 -48.57 28.80 -12.50
CA LYS A 65 -47.58 29.11 -13.55
C LYS A 65 -46.15 29.41 -13.05
N THR A 66 -45.11 28.88 -13.68
CA THR A 66 -44.99 28.44 -15.09
C THR A 66 -44.39 27.05 -15.23
N GLU A 67 -44.96 26.20 -16.10
CA GLU A 67 -44.30 25.00 -16.61
C GLU A 67 -43.47 25.35 -17.86
N GLU A 68 -42.17 25.01 -17.87
CA GLU A 68 -41.55 24.29 -19.00
C GLU A 68 -40.12 23.83 -18.67
N LYS A 69 -39.78 22.62 -19.15
CA LYS A 69 -38.42 22.15 -19.50
C LYS A 69 -37.31 22.27 -18.44
N ARG A 70 -37.19 21.21 -17.62
CA ARG A 70 -35.90 20.55 -17.37
C ARG A 70 -36.07 19.07 -16.98
N SER A 71 -36.55 18.30 -17.93
CA SER A 71 -36.45 16.83 -17.90
C SER A 71 -34.98 16.41 -17.93
N GLU A 72 -34.68 15.36 -17.15
CA GLU A 72 -33.55 14.44 -17.26
C GLU A 72 -32.25 14.94 -17.91
N SER A 73 -31.24 15.12 -17.05
CA SER A 73 -29.83 15.04 -17.46
C SER A 73 -29.12 14.04 -16.56
N LYS A 74 -29.60 12.79 -16.56
CA LYS A 74 -28.70 11.65 -16.37
C LYS A 74 -27.67 11.75 -17.48
N LYS A 75 -26.50 12.31 -17.17
CA LYS A 75 -25.33 12.11 -18.02
C LYS A 75 -24.93 10.66 -17.81
N GLU A 76 -25.40 9.81 -18.72
CA GLU A 76 -24.66 8.61 -19.09
C GLU A 76 -23.23 9.07 -19.35
N HIS A 77 -22.29 8.60 -18.54
CA HIS A 77 -20.89 8.71 -18.92
C HIS A 77 -20.76 7.93 -20.21
N LYS A 78 -20.19 8.54 -21.25
CA LYS A 78 -19.73 7.75 -22.39
C LYS A 78 -18.76 6.71 -21.85
N ASP A 79 -18.88 5.48 -22.33
CA ASP A 79 -17.73 4.59 -22.44
C ASP A 79 -16.72 5.27 -23.37
N GLU A 80 -15.78 6.00 -22.78
CA GLU A 80 -14.51 6.25 -23.44
C GLU A 80 -13.82 4.90 -23.56
N THR A 81 -13.45 4.53 -24.78
CA THR A 81 -12.94 3.20 -25.12
C THR A 81 -11.68 2.90 -24.29
N SER A 82 -11.83 2.04 -23.29
CA SER A 82 -10.73 1.58 -22.45
C SER A 82 -9.62 1.00 -23.30
N ALA A 83 -8.37 1.32 -22.97
CA ALA A 83 -7.19 0.70 -23.58
C ALA A 83 -7.04 -0.80 -23.27
N VAL A 84 -7.88 -1.40 -22.41
CA VAL A 84 -7.91 -2.86 -22.21
C VAL A 84 -8.82 -3.48 -23.26
N GLU A 85 -8.27 -4.39 -24.06
CA GLU A 85 -8.97 -5.20 -25.06
C GLU A 85 -9.22 -6.61 -24.46
N PRO A 86 -10.44 -6.93 -23.98
CA PRO A 86 -10.79 -8.28 -23.53
C PRO A 86 -10.61 -9.31 -24.65
N GLN A 87 -10.09 -10.50 -24.32
CA GLN A 87 -9.80 -11.56 -25.30
C GLN A 87 -8.89 -11.09 -26.48
N GLY A 88 -8.03 -10.10 -26.22
CA GLY A 88 -7.10 -9.53 -27.22
C GLY A 88 -5.85 -10.39 -27.50
N ARG A 89 -5.55 -11.38 -26.65
CA ARG A 89 -4.61 -12.47 -26.94
C ARG A 89 -5.27 -13.49 -27.87
N GLY A 90 -4.54 -14.04 -28.84
CA GLY A 90 -5.10 -15.02 -29.78
C GLY A 90 -5.44 -16.37 -29.12
N GLU A 91 -6.31 -17.17 -29.73
CA GLU A 91 -6.68 -18.51 -29.22
C GLU A 91 -5.47 -19.45 -29.00
N SER A 92 -4.36 -19.22 -29.73
CA SER A 92 -3.08 -19.93 -29.58
C SER A 92 -2.17 -19.37 -28.48
N GLU A 93 -2.48 -18.21 -27.91
CA GLU A 93 -1.69 -17.55 -26.86
C GLU A 93 -2.29 -17.80 -25.47
N THR A 94 -2.51 -19.08 -25.12
CA THR A 94 -3.03 -19.43 -23.79
C THR A 94 -2.08 -18.92 -22.70
N PRO A 95 -2.54 -18.08 -21.74
CA PRO A 95 -1.66 -17.47 -20.76
C PRO A 95 -1.02 -18.54 -19.83
N PRO A 96 0.21 -18.30 -19.34
CA PRO A 96 0.91 -19.25 -18.48
C PRO A 96 0.10 -19.55 -17.21
N SER A 97 -0.02 -20.82 -16.81
CA SER A 97 -0.87 -21.19 -15.65
C SER A 97 -0.30 -20.67 -14.33
N SER A 98 1.02 -20.46 -14.28
CA SER A 98 1.71 -19.81 -13.16
C SER A 98 1.33 -18.34 -12.96
N ILE A 99 0.80 -17.63 -13.97
CA ILE A 99 0.26 -16.27 -13.78
C ILE A 99 -1.14 -16.38 -13.17
N LEU A 100 -1.28 -15.99 -11.90
CA LEU A 100 -2.56 -15.98 -11.19
C LEU A 100 -3.41 -14.76 -11.55
N GLU A 101 -2.77 -13.61 -11.79
CA GLU A 101 -3.36 -12.32 -12.17
C GLU A 101 -2.29 -11.46 -12.89
N LYS A 102 -2.70 -10.58 -13.81
CA LYS A 102 -1.83 -9.55 -14.42
C LYS A 102 -2.53 -8.18 -14.45
N GLY A 103 -1.80 -7.10 -14.71
CA GLY A 103 -2.37 -5.76 -14.89
C GLY A 103 -1.37 -4.62 -14.72
N ILE A 104 -1.87 -3.42 -14.41
CA ILE A 104 -1.04 -2.22 -14.19
C ILE A 104 -0.78 -1.96 -12.71
N ILE A 105 0.44 -1.55 -12.40
CA ILE A 105 0.94 -1.23 -11.06
C ILE A 105 1.48 0.20 -11.01
N TYR A 106 1.06 0.95 -10.00
CA TYR A 106 1.53 2.31 -9.76
C TYR A 106 2.17 2.39 -8.38
N PHE A 107 3.37 2.94 -8.30
CA PHE A 107 4.09 3.18 -7.06
C PHE A 107 3.92 4.64 -6.66
N PHE A 108 3.42 4.85 -5.45
CA PHE A 108 3.18 6.17 -4.88
C PHE A 108 3.84 6.28 -3.50
N PHE A 109 4.05 7.50 -3.02
CA PHE A 109 4.37 7.78 -1.63
C PHE A 109 3.61 9.01 -1.14
N ARG A 110 3.56 9.20 0.18
CA ARG A 110 3.18 10.49 0.77
C ARG A 110 4.32 10.99 1.65
N GLY A 111 4.58 12.29 1.57
CA GLY A 111 5.45 12.99 2.51
C GLY A 111 4.91 12.93 3.95
N ARG A 112 5.71 13.45 4.88
CA ARG A 112 5.30 13.65 6.26
C ARG A 112 4.21 14.71 6.37
N VAL A 113 3.54 14.72 7.53
CA VAL A 113 2.55 15.73 7.87
C VAL A 113 3.19 17.11 7.81
N ASN A 114 2.63 18.00 6.99
CA ASN A 114 3.16 19.31 6.60
C ASN A 114 4.49 19.27 5.79
N VAL A 115 4.70 18.25 4.94
CA VAL A 115 5.84 18.16 3.99
C VAL A 115 5.35 17.69 2.62
N ASP A 116 5.03 18.65 1.75
CA ASP A 116 4.40 18.40 0.43
C ASP A 116 5.38 17.91 -0.64
N GLU A 117 6.60 18.43 -0.62
CA GLU A 117 7.70 17.95 -1.46
C GLU A 117 8.86 17.45 -0.57
N PRO A 118 8.89 16.14 -0.22
CA PRO A 118 10.02 15.52 0.46
C PRO A 118 11.33 15.72 -0.31
N SER A 119 12.39 16.09 0.41
CA SER A 119 13.75 16.33 -0.12
C SER A 119 14.74 15.20 0.16
N GLU A 120 14.32 14.18 0.92
CA GLU A 120 15.05 12.92 1.14
C GLU A 120 14.06 11.78 1.45
N VAL A 121 14.47 10.51 1.30
CA VAL A 121 13.65 9.34 1.73
C VAL A 121 13.21 9.47 3.18
N ASN A 122 13.97 10.15 4.03
CA ASN A 122 13.62 10.30 5.44
C ASN A 122 12.36 11.14 5.69
N GLU A 123 12.02 12.05 4.78
CA GLU A 123 10.83 12.89 4.84
C GLU A 123 9.57 12.20 4.30
N ILE A 124 9.71 11.03 3.67
CA ILE A 124 8.59 10.15 3.32
C ILE A 124 7.96 9.58 4.62
N ALA A 125 6.63 9.53 4.66
CA ALA A 125 5.89 8.89 5.74
C ALA A 125 5.60 7.40 5.47
N ARG A 126 5.23 7.08 4.22
CA ARG A 126 4.76 5.77 3.77
C ARG A 126 4.80 5.63 2.24
N SER A 127 5.06 4.42 1.77
CA SER A 127 4.92 4.01 0.37
C SER A 127 3.57 3.33 0.13
N TYR A 128 3.12 3.36 -1.11
CA TYR A 128 1.87 2.74 -1.58
C TYR A 128 2.11 2.04 -2.92
N ILE A 129 1.34 0.99 -3.13
CA ILE A 129 1.21 0.29 -4.41
C ILE A 129 -0.27 0.34 -4.80
N ILE A 130 -0.60 0.82 -5.99
CA ILE A 130 -1.92 0.61 -6.59
C ILE A 130 -1.80 -0.57 -7.56
N LEU A 131 -2.70 -1.55 -7.47
CA LEU A 131 -2.84 -2.62 -8.46
C LEU A 131 -4.18 -2.45 -9.20
N ARG A 132 -4.16 -2.54 -10.53
CA ARG A 132 -5.34 -2.56 -11.40
C ARG A 132 -5.33 -3.87 -12.21
N PRO A 133 -6.06 -4.91 -11.79
CA PRO A 133 -6.14 -6.17 -12.52
C PRO A 133 -6.75 -6.00 -13.91
N ILE A 134 -6.29 -6.81 -14.87
CA ILE A 134 -6.93 -7.02 -16.17
C ILE A 134 -7.13 -8.53 -16.39
N GLU A 135 -7.94 -8.91 -17.38
CA GLU A 135 -8.15 -10.32 -17.71
C GLU A 135 -6.86 -10.96 -18.26
N LYS A 136 -6.65 -12.27 -18.05
CA LYS A 136 -5.36 -12.91 -18.36
C LYS A 136 -5.04 -12.95 -19.86
N ASP A 137 -6.08 -13.04 -20.65
CA ASP A 137 -6.18 -13.01 -22.11
C ASP A 137 -6.47 -11.61 -22.66
N ALA A 138 -6.64 -10.59 -21.81
CA ALA A 138 -6.71 -9.22 -22.27
C ALA A 138 -5.35 -8.71 -22.79
N LYS A 139 -5.42 -7.79 -23.73
CA LYS A 139 -4.30 -7.06 -24.33
C LYS A 139 -4.43 -5.57 -24.00
N LEU A 140 -3.32 -4.82 -24.03
CA LEU A 140 -3.35 -3.35 -24.00
C LEU A 140 -3.27 -2.79 -25.44
N GLY A 141 -4.20 -1.88 -25.75
CA GLY A 141 -4.20 -1.00 -26.92
C GLY A 141 -3.84 0.44 -26.53
N SER A 142 -4.08 1.41 -27.42
CA SER A 142 -3.76 2.83 -27.15
C SER A 142 -4.80 3.51 -26.26
N GLY A 143 -4.35 4.39 -25.36
CA GLY A 143 -5.20 5.27 -24.56
C GLY A 143 -5.16 5.02 -23.04
N ALA A 144 -6.12 5.62 -22.32
CA ALA A 144 -6.24 5.43 -20.87
C ALA A 144 -7.03 4.15 -20.57
N ILE A 145 -6.68 3.46 -19.48
CA ILE A 145 -7.42 2.28 -19.04
C ILE A 145 -8.67 2.75 -18.28
N GLY A 146 -9.85 2.32 -18.73
CA GLY A 146 -11.14 2.73 -18.16
C GLY A 146 -11.36 2.30 -16.70
N ASP A 147 -12.32 2.93 -16.03
CA ASP A 147 -12.65 2.63 -14.63
C ASP A 147 -13.42 1.31 -14.49
N ALA A 148 -12.69 0.20 -14.40
CA ALA A 148 -13.24 -1.11 -14.11
C ALA A 148 -13.71 -1.28 -12.64
N GLY A 149 -13.59 -0.26 -11.79
CA GLY A 149 -13.98 -0.33 -10.38
C GLY A 149 -13.22 -1.38 -9.55
N ASN A 150 -12.08 -1.88 -10.05
CA ASN A 150 -11.37 -3.03 -9.50
C ASN A 150 -10.02 -2.66 -8.82
N SER A 151 -9.72 -1.37 -8.69
CA SER A 151 -8.41 -0.90 -8.20
C SER A 151 -8.20 -1.28 -6.74
N ARG A 152 -6.98 -1.74 -6.40
CA ARG A 152 -6.58 -2.06 -5.02
C ARG A 152 -5.49 -1.10 -4.56
N VAL A 153 -5.73 -0.38 -3.47
CA VAL A 153 -4.72 0.48 -2.82
C VAL A 153 -4.06 -0.29 -1.69
N CYS A 154 -2.81 -0.67 -1.88
CA CYS A 154 -1.98 -1.39 -0.94
C CYS A 154 -1.05 -0.41 -0.20
N ALA A 155 -1.29 -0.19 1.09
CA ALA A 155 -0.47 0.65 1.94
C ALA A 155 0.72 -0.12 2.53
N ILE A 156 1.92 0.44 2.45
CA ILE A 156 3.13 -0.08 3.09
C ILE A 156 3.59 0.95 4.15
N PRO A 157 3.45 0.67 5.46
CA PRO A 157 3.91 1.53 6.55
C PRO A 157 5.46 1.62 6.71
N LYS A 158 6.16 1.85 5.60
CA LYS A 158 7.62 2.05 5.46
C LYS A 158 7.87 3.15 4.44
N LYS A 159 9.04 3.78 4.53
CA LYS A 159 9.49 4.81 3.57
C LYS A 159 10.02 4.22 2.26
N THR A 160 10.35 2.93 2.28
CA THR A 160 10.98 2.19 1.19
C THR A 160 10.34 0.82 1.02
N LEU A 161 10.48 0.26 -0.17
CA LEU A 161 10.11 -1.11 -0.54
C LEU A 161 11.23 -2.10 -0.17
N PRO A 162 10.96 -3.40 -0.06
CA PRO A 162 11.96 -4.36 0.37
C PRO A 162 12.86 -4.79 -0.80
N GLN A 163 14.17 -4.50 -0.73
CA GLN A 163 15.10 -4.70 -1.84
C GLN A 163 15.73 -6.11 -1.87
N SER A 164 15.79 -6.80 -0.74
CA SER A 164 16.43 -8.11 -0.57
C SER A 164 15.63 -9.07 0.32
N GLY A 165 15.97 -10.36 0.30
CA GLY A 165 15.30 -11.40 1.09
C GLY A 165 15.39 -11.23 2.63
N ARG A 166 16.14 -10.24 3.10
CA ARG A 166 16.21 -9.84 4.52
C ARG A 166 15.10 -8.86 4.89
N ASP A 167 14.70 -8.03 3.93
CA ASP A 167 13.75 -6.92 4.05
C ASP A 167 12.33 -7.47 3.94
N ARG A 168 11.51 -7.19 4.97
CA ARG A 168 10.23 -7.91 5.20
C ARG A 168 9.18 -6.95 5.73
N TRP A 169 8.49 -6.27 4.82
CA TRP A 169 7.53 -5.22 5.14
C TRP A 169 6.11 -5.77 5.14
N THR A 170 5.42 -5.65 6.27
CA THR A 170 3.97 -5.90 6.32
C THR A 170 3.24 -4.71 5.72
N GLY A 171 2.49 -4.94 4.65
CA GLY A 171 1.53 -3.99 4.11
C GLY A 171 0.09 -4.43 4.40
N PHE A 172 -0.87 -3.60 3.99
CA PHE A 172 -2.27 -3.97 4.00
C PHE A 172 -3.05 -3.30 2.88
N VAL A 173 -4.17 -3.91 2.49
CA VAL A 173 -5.12 -3.34 1.54
C VAL A 173 -5.94 -2.26 2.25
N GLU A 174 -5.72 -1.00 1.87
CA GLU A 174 -6.41 0.18 2.39
C GLU A 174 -7.72 0.44 1.63
N LYS A 175 -7.76 0.12 0.33
CA LYS A 175 -8.98 0.09 -0.50
C LYS A 175 -8.95 -1.13 -1.42
N ALA A 176 -10.09 -1.76 -1.65
CA ALA A 176 -10.30 -2.84 -2.60
C ALA A 176 -11.56 -2.53 -3.42
N GLY A 177 -11.57 -2.84 -4.72
CA GLY A 177 -12.68 -2.49 -5.60
C GLY A 177 -12.91 -0.97 -5.69
N ALA A 178 -11.81 -0.19 -5.73
CA ALA A 178 -11.89 1.26 -5.78
C ALA A 178 -12.08 1.77 -7.21
N SER A 179 -13.02 2.70 -7.37
CA SER A 179 -13.20 3.50 -8.59
C SER A 179 -12.16 4.62 -8.68
N PHE A 180 -11.96 5.18 -9.87
CA PHE A 180 -11.12 6.36 -10.07
C PHE A 180 -11.58 7.57 -9.25
N GLN A 181 -12.88 7.79 -9.12
CA GLN A 181 -13.39 8.88 -8.29
C GLN A 181 -13.02 8.67 -6.80
N GLN A 182 -13.02 7.43 -6.30
CA GLN A 182 -12.53 7.09 -4.96
C GLN A 182 -11.01 7.20 -4.83
N LEU A 183 -10.24 6.81 -5.86
CA LEU A 183 -8.79 7.02 -5.86
C LEU A 183 -8.46 8.52 -5.80
N LYS A 184 -9.10 9.33 -6.62
CA LYS A 184 -8.96 10.79 -6.66
C LYS A 184 -9.28 11.43 -5.32
N ASP A 185 -10.50 11.26 -4.83
CA ASP A 185 -11.02 11.97 -3.66
C ASP A 185 -10.43 11.45 -2.33
N GLU A 186 -10.12 10.15 -2.22
CA GLU A 186 -9.73 9.52 -0.96
C GLU A 186 -8.29 8.98 -0.91
N PHE A 187 -7.56 8.91 -2.04
CA PHE A 187 -6.18 8.40 -2.07
C PHE A 187 -5.14 9.35 -2.69
N LEU A 188 -5.48 10.10 -3.74
CA LEU A 188 -4.54 11.03 -4.39
C LEU A 188 -4.54 12.40 -3.67
N ALA A 189 -5.72 12.91 -3.32
CA ALA A 189 -5.88 14.23 -2.71
C ALA A 189 -5.11 14.41 -1.39
N SER A 190 -4.62 15.63 -1.14
CA SER A 190 -4.19 16.06 0.18
C SER A 190 -5.38 16.22 1.14
N SER A 191 -5.13 16.35 2.44
CA SER A 191 -6.21 16.58 3.42
C SER A 191 -5.75 17.35 4.65
N ASP A 192 -6.54 18.37 5.01
CA ASP A 192 -6.35 19.17 6.23
C ASP A 192 -7.27 18.70 7.35
N TYR A 193 -6.71 18.60 8.57
CA TYR A 193 -7.45 18.18 9.76
C TYR A 193 -6.95 18.86 11.03
N GLN A 194 -7.90 19.19 11.91
CA GLN A 194 -7.61 19.83 13.19
C GLN A 194 -7.27 18.82 14.28
N THR A 195 -6.09 18.99 14.91
CA THR A 195 -5.62 18.14 16.01
C THR A 195 -5.77 18.82 17.36
N LYS A 196 -6.21 18.06 18.37
CA LYS A 196 -6.50 18.55 19.73
C LYS A 196 -5.30 19.15 20.49
N THR A 197 -4.08 18.92 20.00
CA THR A 197 -2.82 19.24 20.71
C THR A 197 -1.82 20.06 19.88
N ALA A 198 -2.01 20.15 18.56
CA ALA A 198 -1.06 20.81 17.67
C ALA A 198 -1.73 21.64 16.54
N GLY A 199 -3.03 21.92 16.65
CA GLY A 199 -3.78 22.70 15.65
C GLY A 199 -3.92 21.98 14.32
N GLU A 200 -3.97 22.75 13.24
CA GLU A 200 -4.12 22.29 11.86
C GLU A 200 -2.94 21.41 11.43
N ARG A 201 -3.25 20.34 10.71
CA ARG A 201 -2.28 19.41 10.13
C ARG A 201 -2.68 19.08 8.70
N HIS A 202 -1.69 19.17 7.81
CA HIS A 202 -1.83 18.83 6.41
C HIS A 202 -1.23 17.43 6.18
N THR A 203 -2.00 16.50 5.62
CA THR A 203 -1.45 15.30 5.00
C THR A 203 -1.27 15.57 3.51
N PRO A 204 -0.02 15.59 3.00
CA PRO A 204 0.28 15.96 1.62
C PRO A 204 -0.34 14.97 0.62
N ALA A 205 -0.55 15.41 -0.61
CA ALA A 205 -1.06 14.59 -1.71
C ALA A 205 -0.15 13.36 -2.00
N ALA A 206 -0.67 12.38 -2.72
CA ALA A 206 0.13 11.22 -3.15
C ALA A 206 1.05 11.61 -4.32
N THR A 207 2.36 11.49 -4.12
CA THR A 207 3.38 11.71 -5.15
C THR A 207 3.65 10.41 -5.90
N PRO A 208 3.57 10.38 -7.24
CA PRO A 208 3.93 9.22 -8.03
C PRO A 208 5.45 9.02 -8.01
N ALA A 209 5.88 7.76 -7.97
CA ALA A 209 7.28 7.36 -8.03
C ALA A 209 7.61 6.48 -9.24
N GLY A 210 6.62 5.80 -9.80
CA GLY A 210 6.75 5.02 -11.03
C GLY A 210 5.47 4.26 -11.36
N GLU A 211 5.41 3.72 -12.56
CA GLU A 211 4.24 3.04 -13.13
C GLU A 211 4.72 1.97 -14.13
N GLY A 212 3.86 0.99 -14.42
CA GLY A 212 4.10 -0.06 -15.40
C GLY A 212 3.28 -1.32 -15.11
N VAL A 213 3.80 -2.47 -15.48
CA VAL A 213 3.04 -3.74 -15.53
C VAL A 213 3.38 -4.69 -14.39
N TYR A 214 2.42 -5.51 -13.95
CA TYR A 214 2.63 -6.55 -12.93
C TYR A 214 1.98 -7.89 -13.28
N ALA A 215 2.51 -8.94 -12.66
CA ALA A 215 1.84 -10.22 -12.48
C ALA A 215 1.93 -10.68 -11.02
N ILE A 216 0.83 -11.24 -10.50
CA ILE A 216 0.90 -12.14 -9.35
C ILE A 216 1.11 -13.55 -9.90
N THR A 217 2.25 -14.16 -9.62
CA THR A 217 2.58 -15.50 -10.09
C THR A 217 2.69 -16.50 -8.94
N SER A 218 2.64 -17.80 -9.26
CA SER A 218 2.88 -18.89 -8.31
C SER A 218 4.01 -19.81 -8.76
N THR A 219 4.91 -20.13 -7.84
CA THR A 219 5.91 -21.21 -7.96
C THR A 219 5.44 -22.48 -7.25
N GLY A 220 4.12 -22.65 -7.08
CA GLY A 220 3.47 -23.72 -6.31
C GLY A 220 3.66 -23.63 -4.79
N ARG A 221 4.83 -23.17 -4.32
CA ARG A 221 5.16 -22.99 -2.89
C ARG A 221 5.03 -21.55 -2.42
N GLU A 222 5.32 -20.60 -3.29
CA GLU A 222 5.35 -19.16 -2.99
C GLU A 222 4.54 -18.42 -4.05
N SER A 223 3.93 -17.30 -3.67
CA SER A 223 3.38 -16.34 -4.63
C SER A 223 4.34 -15.17 -4.74
N HIS A 224 4.54 -14.65 -5.95
CA HIS A 224 5.35 -13.47 -6.21
C HIS A 224 4.47 -12.37 -6.78
N LEU A 225 4.73 -11.12 -6.38
CA LEU A 225 4.31 -9.93 -7.12
C LEU A 225 5.51 -9.49 -7.94
N ALA A 226 5.54 -9.86 -9.22
CA ALA A 226 6.52 -9.42 -10.19
C ALA A 226 6.02 -8.14 -10.89
N TYR A 227 6.93 -7.23 -11.21
CA TYR A 227 6.62 -6.00 -11.92
C TYR A 227 7.76 -5.55 -12.84
N ILE A 228 7.40 -4.77 -13.85
CA ILE A 228 8.30 -4.09 -14.76
C ILE A 228 7.83 -2.63 -14.89
N LEU A 229 8.73 -1.67 -14.69
CA LEU A 229 8.41 -0.25 -14.77
C LEU A 229 8.55 0.25 -16.21
N THR A 230 7.49 0.87 -16.72
CA THR A 230 7.47 1.58 -18.00
C THR A 230 7.75 3.08 -17.80
N LEU A 231 7.31 3.65 -16.67
CA LEU A 231 7.60 5.03 -16.26
C LEU A 231 8.24 5.14 -14.86
N PRO A 232 9.24 6.03 -14.67
CA PRO A 232 9.98 6.74 -15.70
C PRO A 232 10.86 5.75 -16.49
N GLU A 233 11.09 5.98 -17.79
CA GLU A 233 11.87 5.06 -18.66
C GLU A 233 13.28 4.73 -18.11
N LYS A 234 13.82 5.56 -17.21
CA LYS A 234 15.08 5.34 -16.49
C LYS A 234 14.93 5.76 -15.03
N LEU A 235 15.24 4.87 -14.11
CA LEU A 235 15.15 5.17 -12.68
C LEU A 235 16.25 6.14 -12.26
N GLY A 236 15.83 7.26 -11.66
CA GLY A 236 16.73 8.22 -11.04
C GLY A 236 17.11 7.84 -9.60
N GLU A 237 17.58 8.84 -8.86
CA GLU A 237 17.95 8.73 -7.46
C GLU A 237 16.75 8.38 -6.58
N LEU A 238 15.63 9.11 -6.72
CA LEU A 238 14.43 8.93 -5.89
C LEU A 238 13.91 7.50 -5.96
N GLN A 239 13.73 6.96 -7.17
CA GLN A 239 13.25 5.59 -7.39
C GLN A 239 14.19 4.56 -6.74
N ARG A 240 15.50 4.74 -6.87
CA ARG A 240 16.51 3.81 -6.34
C ARG A 240 16.57 3.85 -4.81
N GLU A 241 16.46 5.04 -4.19
CA GLU A 241 16.44 5.18 -2.73
C GLU A 241 15.15 4.65 -2.09
N ILE A 242 13.98 4.84 -2.70
CA ILE A 242 12.73 4.23 -2.19
C ILE A 242 12.68 2.71 -2.42
N GLY A 243 13.62 2.14 -3.17
CA GLY A 243 13.78 0.69 -3.34
C GLY A 243 13.18 0.09 -4.61
N LEU A 244 12.85 0.89 -5.62
CA LEU A 244 12.43 0.39 -6.94
C LEU A 244 13.62 -0.18 -7.75
N LYS A 245 13.26 -0.95 -8.78
CA LYS A 245 14.12 -1.64 -9.74
C LYS A 245 13.39 -1.64 -11.08
N GLU A 246 14.12 -1.61 -12.21
CA GLU A 246 13.53 -1.52 -13.57
C GLU A 246 12.64 -2.75 -13.86
N LYS A 247 13.16 -3.95 -13.63
CA LYS A 247 12.36 -5.19 -13.45
C LYS A 247 12.60 -5.72 -12.03
N GLY A 248 11.55 -6.12 -11.31
CA GLY A 248 11.67 -6.57 -9.90
C GLY A 248 10.54 -7.47 -9.42
N SER A 249 10.71 -8.11 -8.27
CA SER A 249 9.62 -8.84 -7.62
C SER A 249 9.72 -8.87 -6.09
N PHE A 250 8.59 -9.19 -5.47
CA PHE A 250 8.46 -9.45 -4.03
C PHE A 250 7.81 -10.81 -3.82
N ILE A 251 8.32 -11.64 -2.91
CA ILE A 251 7.53 -12.78 -2.40
C ILE A 251 6.40 -12.20 -1.55
N ILE A 252 5.15 -12.52 -1.90
CA ILE A 252 3.95 -11.96 -1.29
C ILE A 252 3.14 -13.06 -0.60
N THR A 253 2.93 -12.91 0.71
CA THR A 253 2.16 -13.87 1.53
C THR A 253 1.05 -13.19 2.31
N THR A 254 -0.14 -13.79 2.31
CA THR A 254 -1.31 -13.29 3.02
C THR A 254 -1.29 -13.79 4.46
N LYS A 255 -1.63 -12.91 5.41
CA LYS A 255 -1.74 -13.23 6.83
C LYS A 255 -3.13 -13.80 7.15
N ASN A 256 -3.18 -14.89 7.90
CA ASN A 256 -4.44 -15.37 8.46
C ASN A 256 -4.91 -14.39 9.58
N PRO A 257 -6.11 -13.78 9.47
CA PRO A 257 -6.64 -12.86 10.48
C PRO A 257 -6.92 -13.53 11.84
N GLU A 258 -7.12 -14.85 11.89
CA GLU A 258 -7.24 -15.62 13.15
C GLU A 258 -5.97 -15.58 14.01
N HIS A 259 -4.82 -15.27 13.41
CA HIS A 259 -3.51 -15.21 14.08
C HIS A 259 -3.03 -13.76 14.24
N PRO A 260 -3.69 -12.93 15.08
CA PRO A 260 -3.51 -11.50 15.11
C PRO A 260 -2.07 -11.05 15.40
N GLY A 261 -1.74 -9.84 14.96
CA GLY A 261 -0.45 -9.22 15.22
C GLY A 261 -0.24 -8.80 16.69
N PRO A 262 1.00 -8.45 17.05
CA PRO A 262 1.27 -7.71 18.29
C PRO A 262 0.49 -6.38 18.27
N ALA A 263 0.14 -5.86 19.46
CA ALA A 263 -0.82 -4.77 19.59
C ALA A 263 -0.44 -3.49 18.81
N ASN A 264 0.86 -3.19 18.70
CA ASN A 264 1.40 -2.05 17.96
C ASN A 264 1.33 -2.17 16.42
N ALA A 265 0.98 -3.34 15.89
CA ALA A 265 0.87 -3.63 14.46
C ALA A 265 -0.42 -4.41 14.13
N ARG A 266 -1.48 -4.18 14.92
CA ARG A 266 -2.82 -4.74 14.69
C ARG A 266 -3.71 -3.64 14.10
N LEU A 267 -4.30 -3.88 12.94
CA LEU A 267 -5.30 -2.99 12.35
C LEU A 267 -6.57 -2.94 13.21
N PRO A 268 -7.37 -1.85 13.17
CA PRO A 268 -8.60 -1.72 13.95
C PRO A 268 -9.66 -2.78 13.63
N LYS A 269 -9.69 -3.26 12.38
CA LYS A 269 -10.60 -4.28 11.87
C LYS A 269 -9.80 -5.38 11.16
N ALA A 270 -10.33 -6.60 11.12
CA ALA A 270 -9.85 -7.68 10.25
C ALA A 270 -10.49 -7.56 8.85
N PRO A 271 -9.92 -8.17 7.80
CA PRO A 271 -10.63 -8.36 6.53
C PRO A 271 -11.86 -9.24 6.73
N GLU A 272 -12.94 -8.92 6.01
CA GLU A 272 -14.22 -9.64 6.08
C GLU A 272 -14.26 -10.77 5.06
N TYR A 273 -13.34 -11.73 5.21
CA TYR A 273 -13.26 -12.89 4.33
C TYR A 273 -14.50 -13.81 4.42
N PRO A 274 -14.91 -14.45 3.31
CA PRO A 274 -15.78 -15.62 3.31
C PRO A 274 -15.18 -16.75 4.16
N LYS A 275 -16.01 -17.67 4.65
CA LYS A 275 -15.58 -18.77 5.53
C LYS A 275 -14.62 -19.72 4.83
N GLU A 276 -14.82 -19.88 3.53
CA GLU A 276 -14.12 -20.76 2.62
C GLU A 276 -12.62 -20.43 2.58
N PHE A 277 -12.25 -19.14 2.68
CA PHE A 277 -10.85 -18.71 2.70
C PHE A 277 -10.10 -19.21 3.95
N PHE A 278 -10.79 -19.38 5.08
CA PHE A 278 -10.18 -19.88 6.33
C PHE A 278 -9.75 -21.36 6.20
N GLU A 279 -10.44 -22.13 5.37
CA GLU A 279 -10.03 -23.50 5.04
C GLU A 279 -8.73 -23.52 4.22
N GLU A 280 -8.55 -22.57 3.30
CA GLU A 280 -7.33 -22.41 2.49
C GLU A 280 -6.10 -22.05 3.32
N PHE A 281 -6.29 -21.23 4.36
CA PHE A 281 -5.24 -20.96 5.34
C PHE A 281 -4.77 -22.22 6.08
N ARG A 282 -5.60 -23.27 6.20
CA ARG A 282 -5.29 -24.54 6.90
C ARG A 282 -4.69 -24.33 8.30
N SER A 283 -5.23 -23.34 9.02
CA SER A 283 -4.73 -22.88 10.34
C SER A 283 -3.27 -22.38 10.36
N LEU A 284 -2.65 -22.15 9.19
CA LEU A 284 -1.36 -21.50 9.07
C LEU A 284 -1.51 -20.00 9.32
N ARG A 285 -0.47 -19.37 9.87
CA ARG A 285 -0.43 -17.91 10.10
C ARG A 285 -0.22 -17.11 8.82
N TRP A 286 0.41 -17.72 7.81
CA TRP A 286 0.74 -17.13 6.52
C TRP A 286 0.57 -18.18 5.42
N VAL A 287 0.06 -17.77 4.25
CA VAL A 287 0.00 -18.58 3.03
C VAL A 287 0.44 -17.76 1.82
N PRO A 288 0.84 -18.39 0.69
CA PRO A 288 1.01 -17.72 -0.58
C PRO A 288 -0.24 -16.89 -0.94
N THR A 289 -0.07 -15.64 -1.34
CA THR A 289 -1.21 -14.78 -1.69
C THR A 289 -1.89 -15.27 -2.97
N GLN A 290 -3.20 -15.50 -2.88
CA GLN A 290 -4.08 -15.60 -4.04
C GLN A 290 -4.65 -14.20 -4.34
N PRO A 291 -4.87 -13.82 -5.61
CA PRO A 291 -5.37 -12.49 -5.98
C PRO A 291 -6.64 -12.09 -5.19
N LYS A 292 -7.60 -13.02 -5.09
CA LYS A 292 -8.84 -12.90 -4.31
C LYS A 292 -8.68 -12.51 -2.84
N HIS A 293 -7.52 -12.71 -2.22
CA HIS A 293 -7.28 -12.25 -0.85
C HIS A 293 -7.17 -10.71 -0.79
N LEU A 294 -6.67 -10.09 -1.86
CA LEU A 294 -6.43 -8.65 -1.94
C LEU A 294 -7.71 -7.85 -2.22
N ASP A 295 -8.81 -8.51 -2.59
CA ASP A 295 -10.13 -7.89 -2.82
C ASP A 295 -10.88 -7.51 -1.52
N TYR A 296 -10.20 -7.57 -0.36
CA TYR A 296 -10.77 -7.30 0.96
C TYR A 296 -9.98 -6.23 1.71
N VAL A 297 -10.66 -5.16 2.13
CA VAL A 297 -10.07 -4.07 2.93
C VAL A 297 -9.59 -4.61 4.28
N ASN A 298 -8.43 -4.14 4.75
CA ASN A 298 -7.66 -4.64 5.90
C ASN A 298 -6.94 -5.99 5.70
N THR A 299 -6.95 -6.60 4.50
CA THR A 299 -6.08 -7.74 4.19
C THR A 299 -4.64 -7.38 4.48
N GLN A 300 -4.01 -8.07 5.43
CA GLN A 300 -2.60 -7.89 5.77
C GLN A 300 -1.77 -8.89 4.97
N PHE A 301 -0.70 -8.41 4.34
CA PHE A 301 0.24 -9.22 3.60
C PHE A 301 1.68 -8.87 3.99
N LEU A 302 2.61 -9.79 3.76
CA LEU A 302 4.04 -9.56 3.91
C LEU A 302 4.68 -9.55 2.52
N LEU A 303 5.35 -8.45 2.19
CA LEU A 303 6.28 -8.36 1.07
C LEU A 303 7.68 -8.69 1.58
N VAL A 304 8.34 -9.63 0.91
CA VAL A 304 9.76 -9.95 1.09
C VAL A 304 10.49 -9.59 -0.21
N GLY A 305 11.58 -8.84 -0.13
CA GLY A 305 12.31 -8.41 -1.33
C GLY A 305 12.96 -9.59 -2.05
N GLU A 306 12.83 -9.68 -3.37
CA GLU A 306 13.56 -10.69 -4.14
C GLU A 306 14.89 -10.10 -4.68
N SER A 307 15.97 -10.85 -4.49
CA SER A 307 17.31 -10.48 -4.94
C SER A 307 17.58 -10.94 -6.37
N SER A 308 16.94 -12.00 -6.85
CA SER A 308 17.00 -12.47 -8.25
C SER A 308 16.08 -11.69 -9.21
N GLY A 309 15.80 -10.41 -8.93
CA GLY A 309 14.91 -9.58 -9.75
C GLY A 309 13.54 -10.21 -10.00
N VAL A 310 13.25 -10.55 -11.26
CA VAL A 310 12.05 -11.28 -11.71
C VAL A 310 12.29 -12.77 -11.98
N GLU A 311 13.54 -13.24 -12.06
CA GLU A 311 13.92 -14.58 -12.56
C GLU A 311 13.10 -15.72 -11.94
N LYS A 312 13.07 -15.78 -10.61
CA LYS A 312 12.33 -16.80 -9.85
C LYS A 312 10.80 -16.63 -9.96
N ALA A 313 10.32 -15.40 -10.14
CA ALA A 313 8.90 -15.09 -10.20
C ALA A 313 8.28 -15.39 -11.57
N LEU A 314 9.05 -15.26 -12.65
CA LEU A 314 8.62 -15.49 -14.03
C LEU A 314 9.18 -16.79 -14.64
N ALA A 315 9.81 -17.64 -13.83
CA ALA A 315 10.33 -18.93 -14.28
C ALA A 315 9.22 -19.83 -14.87
N GLN A 316 9.41 -20.26 -16.12
CA GLN A 316 8.53 -21.21 -16.80
C GLN A 316 8.37 -22.50 -15.97
N GLN A 317 7.14 -23.01 -15.89
CA GLN A 317 6.85 -24.26 -15.19
C GLN A 317 6.93 -25.44 -16.17
N THR A 318 7.52 -26.56 -15.75
CA THR A 318 7.69 -27.78 -16.56
C THR A 318 6.35 -28.48 -16.92
N GLU A 319 5.21 -27.94 -16.50
CA GLU A 319 3.87 -28.36 -16.93
C GLU A 319 3.37 -27.44 -18.07
N ASP A 320 3.52 -26.13 -17.93
CA ASP A 320 3.29 -25.14 -19.01
C ASP A 320 4.17 -25.41 -20.24
N GLU A 321 5.46 -25.73 -20.03
CA GLU A 321 6.43 -26.12 -21.07
C GLU A 321 5.93 -27.32 -21.91
N LYS A 322 5.40 -28.36 -21.25
CA LYS A 322 4.90 -29.58 -21.92
C LYS A 322 3.58 -29.37 -22.64
N GLU A 323 2.77 -28.44 -22.14
CA GLU A 323 1.49 -28.07 -22.74
C GLU A 323 1.65 -26.99 -23.83
N GLY A 324 2.87 -26.47 -24.04
CA GLY A 324 3.18 -25.49 -25.08
C GLY A 324 2.64 -24.09 -24.81
N LYS A 325 2.42 -23.72 -23.53
CA LYS A 325 2.00 -22.36 -23.16
C LYS A 325 3.16 -21.38 -23.28
N ALA A 326 2.83 -20.10 -23.45
CA ALA A 326 3.80 -19.00 -23.46
C ALA A 326 4.62 -18.93 -22.16
N GLU A 327 5.82 -18.34 -22.21
CA GLU A 327 6.59 -18.11 -20.98
C GLU A 327 6.03 -16.95 -20.16
N PRO A 328 6.09 -17.01 -18.81
CA PRO A 328 5.67 -15.89 -17.97
C PRO A 328 6.57 -14.65 -18.12
N ALA A 329 7.80 -14.83 -18.59
CA ALA A 329 8.68 -13.73 -18.99
C ALA A 329 8.16 -13.06 -20.27
N GLU A 330 7.96 -13.83 -21.35
CA GLU A 330 7.45 -13.32 -22.62
C GLU A 330 6.10 -12.58 -22.48
N GLU A 331 5.16 -13.13 -21.71
CA GLU A 331 3.86 -12.47 -21.49
C GLU A 331 4.00 -11.13 -20.74
N MET A 332 4.96 -11.03 -19.82
CA MET A 332 5.26 -9.77 -19.11
C MET A 332 5.99 -8.75 -20.00
N GLU A 333 6.88 -9.20 -20.90
CA GLU A 333 7.59 -8.32 -21.83
C GLU A 333 6.67 -7.83 -22.97
N LYS A 334 5.73 -8.66 -23.45
CA LYS A 334 4.64 -8.19 -24.33
C LYS A 334 3.80 -7.11 -23.65
N LEU A 335 3.43 -7.32 -22.38
CA LEU A 335 2.61 -6.37 -21.64
C LEU A 335 3.36 -5.04 -21.38
N GLU A 336 4.66 -5.11 -21.10
CA GLU A 336 5.58 -3.97 -21.03
C GLU A 336 5.64 -3.18 -22.35
N GLU A 337 5.82 -3.85 -23.50
CA GLU A 337 5.83 -3.19 -24.82
C GLU A 337 4.51 -2.50 -25.15
N GLU A 338 3.37 -3.18 -24.91
CA GLU A 338 2.04 -2.62 -25.13
C GLU A 338 1.78 -1.41 -24.23
N ASP A 339 2.14 -1.49 -22.94
CA ASP A 339 1.98 -0.40 -21.98
C ASP A 339 2.90 0.79 -22.27
N MET A 340 4.17 0.56 -22.63
CA MET A 340 5.08 1.63 -23.06
C MET A 340 4.54 2.41 -24.27
N GLN A 341 3.93 1.72 -25.25
CA GLN A 341 3.31 2.38 -26.40
C GLN A 341 2.06 3.18 -25.98
N ARG A 342 1.18 2.53 -25.21
CA ARG A 342 -0.05 3.11 -24.65
C ARG A 342 0.21 4.41 -23.87
N MET A 343 1.22 4.41 -22.99
CA MET A 343 1.56 5.57 -22.16
C MET A 343 2.24 6.69 -22.98
N LYS A 344 3.00 6.35 -24.03
CA LYS A 344 3.56 7.34 -24.96
C LYS A 344 2.49 8.10 -25.74
N ASP A 345 1.39 7.43 -26.10
CA ASP A 345 0.27 8.03 -26.83
C ASP A 345 -0.61 8.98 -25.96
N LEU A 346 -0.47 8.97 -24.63
CA LEU A 346 -1.30 9.80 -23.74
C LEU A 346 -0.88 11.27 -23.66
N ARG A 347 0.36 11.54 -23.25
CA ARG A 347 0.88 12.87 -22.87
C ARG A 347 2.39 12.95 -23.10
N GLU A 348 2.96 14.15 -22.99
CA GLU A 348 4.41 14.39 -23.14
C GLU A 348 5.19 14.21 -21.82
N ASP A 349 4.66 14.67 -20.69
CA ASP A 349 5.27 14.56 -19.35
C ASP A 349 4.82 13.27 -18.63
N ASP A 350 5.76 12.52 -18.04
CA ASP A 350 5.48 11.24 -17.38
C ASP A 350 4.51 11.34 -16.19
N SER A 351 4.49 12.46 -15.48
CA SER A 351 3.50 12.73 -14.44
C SER A 351 2.11 12.86 -15.04
N GLU A 352 2.00 13.58 -16.16
CA GLU A 352 0.74 13.79 -16.86
C GLU A 352 0.22 12.50 -17.49
N ARG A 353 1.10 11.59 -17.93
CA ARG A 353 0.74 10.22 -18.34
C ARG A 353 0.09 9.46 -17.19
N ILE A 354 0.77 9.37 -16.04
CA ILE A 354 0.30 8.61 -14.86
C ILE A 354 -1.04 9.14 -14.35
N PHE A 355 -1.22 10.46 -14.23
CA PHE A 355 -2.50 11.01 -13.78
C PHE A 355 -3.60 10.90 -14.82
N ALA A 356 -3.31 11.07 -16.12
CA ALA A 356 -4.29 10.88 -17.19
C ALA A 356 -4.80 9.43 -17.27
N ASP A 357 -3.92 8.44 -17.04
CA ASP A 357 -4.31 7.02 -17.00
C ASP A 357 -5.14 6.64 -15.77
N LEU A 358 -5.07 7.44 -14.69
CA LEU A 358 -5.99 7.38 -13.55
C LEU A 358 -7.24 8.26 -13.74
N GLN A 359 -7.43 8.87 -14.92
CA GLN A 359 -8.48 9.84 -15.27
C GLN A 359 -8.54 11.07 -14.33
N VAL A 360 -7.37 11.55 -13.90
CA VAL A 360 -7.22 12.72 -13.03
C VAL A 360 -6.40 13.83 -13.71
N ASP A 361 -6.79 15.09 -13.46
CA ASP A 361 -6.05 16.26 -13.92
C ASP A 361 -4.75 16.44 -13.12
N ALA A 362 -3.62 16.30 -13.81
CA ALA A 362 -2.28 16.33 -13.21
C ALA A 362 -1.90 17.68 -12.56
N GLY A 363 -2.52 18.80 -12.97
CA GLY A 363 -2.18 20.14 -12.50
C GLY A 363 -2.50 20.40 -11.02
N ASN A 364 -3.15 19.45 -10.36
CA ASN A 364 -3.57 19.51 -8.96
C ASN A 364 -2.70 18.60 -8.03
N TYR A 365 -1.67 17.93 -8.56
CA TYR A 365 -0.93 16.89 -7.84
C TYR A 365 0.60 17.03 -8.00
N PRO A 366 1.40 16.45 -7.06
CA PRO A 366 2.86 16.44 -7.17
C PRO A 366 3.33 15.68 -8.43
N LYS A 367 4.31 16.23 -9.14
CA LYS A 367 4.91 15.60 -10.33
C LYS A 367 5.73 14.35 -9.99
N LEU A 368 5.89 13.47 -10.99
CA LEU A 368 6.86 12.38 -10.94
C LEU A 368 8.26 13.00 -11.02
N LYS A 369 9.02 12.95 -9.93
CA LYS A 369 10.43 13.35 -9.91
C LYS A 369 11.35 12.13 -10.02
N THR A 370 12.50 12.31 -10.67
CA THR A 370 13.59 11.32 -10.72
C THR A 370 14.71 11.61 -9.70
N THR A 371 14.82 12.85 -9.22
CA THR A 371 15.58 13.22 -8.01
C THR A 371 14.60 13.59 -6.89
N PHE A 372 15.12 13.88 -5.70
CA PHE A 372 14.38 14.70 -4.74
C PHE A 372 14.28 16.17 -5.21
#